data_AF-A0A0F9CAK2-F1
#
_entry.id   AF-A0A0F9CAK2-F1
#
_cell.length_a   1.000
_cell.length_b   1.000
_cell.length_c   1.000
_cell.angle_alpha   90.00
_cell.angle_beta   90.00
_cell.angle_gamma   90.00
#
_symmetry.space_group_name_H-M   'P 1'
#
loop_
_entity.id
_entity.type
_entity.pdbx_description
1 polymer ?
#
loop_
_entity_poly.entity_id
_entity_poly.type
_entity_poly.pdbx_seq_one_letter_code
_entity_poly.pdbx_strand_id
1 'polypeptide(L)'
;MLPVPEGTKPGRILAAPSRARERQHRDTHRLVNDRDLKYAQPAPVPWVVSGRSDEGLRAQAARLRAWLDARADLDLVDVGYSLATCLTRFEHRATVVAQDRAEFLRG
;
A
#
# COMPACT_ATOMS: atom_id res chain seq x y z
N MET A 1 58.51 14.43 -9.82
CA MET A 1 58.03 15.37 -8.78
C MET A 1 56.53 15.16 -8.62
N LEU A 2 56.09 14.48 -7.55
CA LEU A 2 54.69 14.43 -7.07
C LEU A 2 54.37 15.74 -6.30
N PRO A 3 53.11 16.16 -6.01
CA PRO A 3 51.90 15.34 -5.78
C PRO A 3 50.54 15.89 -6.32
N VAL A 4 49.50 15.03 -6.24
CA VAL A 4 48.04 15.31 -6.18
C VAL A 4 47.65 15.67 -4.71
N PRO A 5 46.59 16.46 -4.38
CA PRO A 5 45.18 15.98 -4.42
C PRO A 5 44.09 17.11 -4.54
N GLU A 6 42.86 16.82 -5.01
CA GLU A 6 41.60 16.55 -4.27
C GLU A 6 40.56 17.66 -4.47
N GLY A 7 39.28 17.27 -4.62
CA GLY A 7 38.18 18.23 -4.71
C GLY A 7 36.88 17.71 -5.31
N THR A 8 36.33 16.63 -4.74
CA THR A 8 34.87 16.38 -4.60
C THR A 8 34.01 16.07 -5.84
N LYS A 9 33.52 14.83 -5.86
CA LYS A 9 32.34 14.38 -6.63
C LYS A 9 31.04 14.77 -5.92
N PRO A 10 30.00 15.13 -6.66
CA PRO A 10 28.66 14.59 -6.44
C PRO A 10 28.26 13.82 -7.71
N GLY A 11 27.78 12.58 -7.67
CA GLY A 11 26.74 12.06 -6.79
C GLY A 11 25.68 11.38 -7.67
N ARG A 12 26.12 10.37 -8.42
CA ARG A 12 25.38 9.20 -8.95
C ARG A 12 23.86 9.33 -9.18
N ILE A 13 23.50 9.46 -10.46
CA ILE A 13 22.21 9.07 -11.02
C ILE A 13 22.02 7.56 -10.82
N LEU A 14 20.98 7.16 -10.08
CA LEU A 14 20.51 5.77 -10.05
C LEU A 14 19.57 5.54 -11.23
N ALA A 15 20.15 5.07 -12.32
CA ALA A 15 19.43 4.41 -13.40
C ALA A 15 19.07 2.97 -12.96
N ALA A 16 17.81 2.57 -13.18
CA ALA A 16 17.33 1.21 -12.99
C ALA A 16 17.95 0.27 -14.05
N PRO A 17 18.39 -0.95 -13.70
CA PRO A 17 18.89 -1.89 -14.70
C PRO A 17 17.73 -2.51 -15.50
N SER A 18 17.62 -2.10 -16.76
CA SER A 18 17.05 -2.93 -17.81
C SER A 18 18.09 -3.94 -18.25
N ARG A 19 17.84 -5.24 -18.01
CA ARG A 19 18.04 -6.30 -19.01
C ARG A 19 17.66 -7.69 -18.48
N ALA A 20 17.07 -8.43 -19.42
CA ALA A 20 17.09 -9.89 -19.54
C ALA A 20 16.17 -10.70 -18.63
N ARG A 21 15.09 -11.23 -19.23
CA ARG A 21 14.67 -12.64 -19.15
C ARG A 21 13.49 -12.91 -20.10
N GLU A 22 13.79 -12.80 -21.40
CA GLU A 22 13.05 -13.54 -22.42
C GLU A 22 13.56 -14.99 -22.36
N ARG A 23 12.64 -15.96 -22.46
CA ARG A 23 12.80 -17.44 -22.39
C ARG A 23 12.69 -18.08 -21.01
N GLN A 24 11.45 -18.39 -20.63
CA GLN A 24 11.14 -19.68 -19.98
C GLN A 24 9.73 -20.14 -20.36
N HIS A 25 9.62 -20.59 -21.62
CA HIS A 25 8.51 -21.34 -22.17
C HIS A 25 8.82 -22.83 -21.97
N ARG A 26 8.59 -23.36 -20.76
CA ARG A 26 8.45 -24.80 -20.47
C ARG A 26 8.04 -25.04 -19.01
N ASP A 27 6.89 -25.68 -18.84
CA ASP A 27 6.40 -26.38 -17.64
C ASP A 27 6.04 -25.59 -16.37
N THR A 28 5.23 -24.53 -16.49
CA THR A 28 4.65 -23.84 -15.32
C THR A 28 3.35 -24.47 -14.81
N HIS A 29 2.87 -25.59 -15.37
CA HIS A 29 1.61 -26.22 -14.92
C HIS A 29 1.81 -27.29 -13.82
N ARG A 30 2.96 -27.26 -13.14
CA ARG A 30 3.27 -28.21 -12.07
C ARG A 30 2.86 -27.63 -10.71
N LEU A 31 1.66 -28.03 -10.28
CA LEU A 31 1.13 -27.90 -8.91
C LEU A 31 0.81 -26.47 -8.48
N VAL A 32 -0.29 -25.90 -8.97
CA VAL A 32 -0.96 -24.80 -8.25
C VAL A 32 -1.42 -25.39 -6.93
N ASN A 33 -0.69 -25.10 -5.86
CA ASN A 33 -1.05 -25.57 -4.53
C ASN A 33 -2.32 -24.81 -4.11
N ASP A 34 -3.20 -25.37 -3.27
CA ASP A 34 -4.29 -24.58 -2.66
C ASP A 34 -3.74 -23.34 -1.93
N ARG A 35 -2.46 -23.41 -1.55
CA ARG A 35 -1.70 -22.30 -1.01
C ARG A 35 -1.41 -21.17 -2.01
N ASP A 36 -1.26 -21.46 -3.29
CA ASP A 36 -1.05 -20.45 -4.33
C ASP A 36 -2.36 -19.76 -4.71
N LEU A 37 -3.49 -20.48 -4.63
CA LEU A 37 -4.82 -19.90 -4.83
C LEU A 37 -5.21 -18.89 -3.73
N LYS A 38 -4.74 -19.07 -2.49
CA LYS A 38 -4.92 -18.07 -1.42
C LYS A 38 -3.96 -16.87 -1.52
N TYR A 39 -2.85 -16.97 -2.27
CA TYR A 39 -2.00 -15.83 -2.61
C TYR A 39 -2.49 -15.08 -3.86
N ALA A 40 -3.37 -15.70 -4.66
CA ALA A 40 -4.11 -15.01 -5.71
C ALA A 40 -5.22 -14.12 -5.14
N GLN A 41 -5.63 -14.33 -3.89
CA GLN A 41 -6.55 -13.42 -3.19
C GLN A 41 -5.76 -12.23 -2.63
N PRO A 42 -6.25 -10.98 -2.78
CA PRO A 42 -5.62 -9.82 -2.16
C PRO A 42 -5.45 -10.06 -0.66
N ALA A 43 -4.31 -9.73 -0.06
CA ALA A 43 -4.16 -9.84 1.39
C ALA A 43 -5.05 -8.77 2.09
N PRO A 44 -5.64 -9.06 3.27
CA PRO A 44 -6.35 -8.05 4.04
C PRO A 44 -5.48 -6.84 4.36
N VAL A 45 -6.03 -5.63 4.18
CA VAL A 45 -5.33 -4.37 4.38
C VAL A 45 -5.84 -3.70 5.66
N PRO A 46 -4.95 -3.27 6.58
CA PRO A 46 -5.35 -2.51 7.75
C PRO A 46 -5.52 -1.03 7.43
N TRP A 47 -6.68 -0.46 7.74
CA TRP A 47 -6.96 0.97 7.63
C TRP A 47 -7.17 1.59 9.00
N VAL A 48 -6.38 2.63 9.30
CA VAL A 48 -6.47 3.35 10.58
C VAL A 48 -7.24 4.66 10.38
N VAL A 49 -8.31 4.85 11.14
CA VAL A 49 -9.07 6.10 11.20
C VAL A 49 -8.85 6.73 12.57
N SER A 50 -8.70 8.05 12.62
CA SER A 50 -8.50 8.77 13.88
C SER A 50 -9.34 10.04 14.00
N GLY A 51 -9.66 10.45 15.23
CA GLY A 51 -10.40 11.66 15.56
C GLY A 51 -10.01 12.25 16.91
N ARG A 52 -10.34 13.53 17.16
CA ARG A 52 -10.06 14.22 18.43
C ARG A 52 -11.04 13.85 19.56
N SER A 53 -12.05 13.05 19.24
CA SER A 53 -13.06 12.54 20.15
C SER A 53 -13.70 11.30 19.51
N ASP A 54 -14.49 10.53 20.27
CA ASP A 54 -15.24 9.40 19.71
C ASP A 54 -16.24 9.83 18.62
N GLU A 55 -16.86 11.00 18.79
CA GLU A 55 -17.74 11.57 17.77
C GLU A 55 -16.96 11.98 16.51
N GLY A 56 -15.80 12.62 16.69
CA GLY A 56 -14.90 12.98 15.60
C GLY A 56 -14.41 11.76 14.82
N LEU A 57 -14.11 10.66 15.52
CA LEU A 57 -13.74 9.38 14.92
C LEU A 57 -14.88 8.83 14.05
N ARG A 58 -16.12 8.80 14.59
CA ARG A 58 -17.31 8.36 13.83
C ARG A 58 -17.56 9.25 12.60
N ALA A 59 -17.42 10.56 12.74
CA ALA A 59 -17.57 11.50 11.63
C ALA A 59 -16.51 11.27 10.54
N GLN A 60 -15.25 11.00 10.93
CA GLN A 60 -14.18 10.70 9.98
C GLN A 60 -14.41 9.36 9.26
N ALA A 61 -14.88 8.34 9.97
CA ALA A 61 -15.24 7.06 9.37
C ALA A 61 -16.40 7.21 8.35
N ALA A 62 -17.44 7.96 8.70
CA ALA A 62 -18.56 8.23 7.79
C ALA A 62 -18.12 8.98 6.52
N ARG A 63 -17.22 9.96 6.64
CA ARG A 63 -16.64 10.67 5.49
C ARG A 63 -15.81 9.74 4.60
N LEU A 64 -15.00 8.87 5.20
CA LEU A 64 -14.21 7.88 4.45
C LEU A 64 -15.13 6.92 3.69
N ARG A 65 -16.18 6.42 4.35
CA ARG A 65 -17.20 5.57 3.72
C ARG A 65 -17.87 6.26 2.52
N ALA A 66 -18.36 7.48 2.70
CA ALA A 66 -18.98 8.24 1.62
C ALA A 66 -18.01 8.51 0.44
N TRP A 67 -16.74 8.76 0.75
CA TRP A 67 -15.69 8.95 -0.25
C TRP A 67 -15.41 7.68 -1.05
N LEU A 68 -15.43 6.52 -0.40
CA LEU A 68 -15.40 5.23 -1.06
C LEU A 68 -16.66 5.01 -1.90
N ASP A 69 -17.87 5.15 -1.36
CA ASP A 69 -19.09 4.90 -2.12
C ASP A 69 -19.14 5.71 -3.45
N ALA A 70 -18.55 6.90 -3.47
CA ALA A 70 -18.45 7.74 -4.65
C ALA A 70 -17.36 7.34 -5.69
N ARG A 71 -16.39 6.47 -5.35
CA ARG A 71 -15.21 6.17 -6.20
C ARG A 71 -14.80 4.69 -6.20
N ALA A 72 -15.52 3.88 -6.97
CA ALA A 72 -15.34 2.43 -7.03
C ALA A 72 -13.95 1.96 -7.55
N ASP A 73 -13.22 2.84 -8.22
CA ASP A 73 -11.94 2.59 -8.89
C ASP A 73 -10.71 2.72 -7.99
N LEU A 74 -10.89 3.14 -6.73
CA LEU A 74 -9.79 3.31 -5.78
C LEU A 74 -9.14 1.98 -5.39
N ASP A 75 -7.81 1.91 -5.45
CA ASP A 75 -7.03 0.84 -4.87
C ASP A 75 -7.05 0.92 -3.34
N LEU A 76 -7.50 -0.16 -2.69
CA LEU A 76 -7.66 -0.22 -1.25
C LEU A 76 -6.31 -0.19 -0.50
N VAL A 77 -5.23 -0.67 -1.14
CA VAL A 77 -3.88 -0.62 -0.57
C VAL A 77 -3.39 0.83 -0.52
N ASP A 78 -3.59 1.60 -1.59
CA ASP A 78 -3.18 3.00 -1.67
C ASP A 78 -3.94 3.89 -0.69
N VAL A 79 -5.23 3.62 -0.50
CA VAL A 79 -6.03 4.30 0.53
C VAL A 79 -5.48 3.98 1.92
N GLY A 80 -5.24 2.71 2.24
CA GLY A 80 -4.65 2.31 3.52
C GLY A 80 -3.28 2.93 3.78
N TYR A 81 -2.43 2.98 2.76
CA TYR A 81 -1.13 3.64 2.80
C TYR A 81 -1.26 5.14 3.10
N SER A 82 -2.19 5.82 2.43
CA SER A 82 -2.44 7.25 2.62
C SER A 82 -2.96 7.56 4.03
N LEU A 83 -3.88 6.74 4.55
CA LEU A 83 -4.38 6.86 5.93
C LEU A 83 -3.24 6.70 6.94
N ALA A 84 -2.32 5.78 6.69
CA ALA A 84 -1.21 5.51 7.59
C ALA A 84 -0.14 6.60 7.55
N THR A 85 0.15 7.18 6.38
CA THR A 85 1.36 8.01 6.18
C THR A 85 1.10 9.50 6.03
N CYS A 86 -0.05 9.89 5.48
CA CYS A 86 -0.32 11.28 5.12
C CYS A 86 -1.27 11.97 6.11
N LEU A 87 -2.14 11.22 6.79
CA LEU A 87 -3.14 11.81 7.69
C LEU A 87 -2.61 12.02 9.10
N THR A 88 -3.07 13.11 9.73
CA THR A 88 -2.82 13.39 11.14
C THR A 88 -3.41 12.29 12.01
N ARG A 89 -2.64 11.82 12.99
CA ARG A 89 -3.04 10.79 13.94
C ARG A 89 -3.47 11.43 15.25
N PHE A 90 -4.77 11.38 15.54
CA PHE A 90 -5.34 11.79 16.83
C PHE A 90 -5.39 10.63 17.82
N GLU A 91 -5.74 10.90 19.07
CA GLU A 91 -5.74 9.91 20.16
C GLU A 91 -6.83 8.84 20.03
N HIS A 92 -8.04 9.21 19.62
CA HIS A 92 -9.12 8.26 19.36
C HIS A 92 -8.89 7.60 18.00
N ARG A 93 -8.71 6.28 17.99
CA ARG A 93 -8.34 5.52 16.79
C ARG A 93 -9.12 4.22 16.70
N ALA A 94 -9.51 3.87 15.48
CA ALA A 94 -10.04 2.57 15.14
C ALA A 94 -9.30 2.02 13.92
N THR A 95 -9.20 0.70 13.86
CA THR A 95 -8.60 -0.01 12.71
C THR A 95 -9.62 -0.96 12.14
N VAL A 96 -9.83 -0.88 10.82
CA VAL A 96 -10.63 -1.86 10.06
C VAL A 96 -9.64 -2.69 9.24
N VAL A 97 -9.74 -4.01 9.32
CA VAL A 97 -8.94 -4.93 8.51
C VAL A 97 -9.90 -5.67 7.59
N ALA A 98 -9.73 -5.47 6.29
CA ALA A 98 -10.63 -6.01 5.28
C ALA A 98 -9.87 -6.39 4.02
N GLN A 99 -10.37 -7.39 3.33
CA GLN A 99 -9.82 -7.94 2.10
C GLN A 99 -10.43 -7.29 0.85
N ASP A 100 -11.65 -6.77 0.98
CA ASP A 100 -12.37 -6.14 -0.11
C ASP A 100 -13.16 -4.90 0.34
N ARG A 101 -13.70 -4.18 -0.64
CA ARG A 101 -14.48 -2.97 -0.42
C ARG A 101 -15.75 -3.23 0.39
N ALA A 102 -16.44 -4.33 0.11
CA ALA A 102 -17.71 -4.62 0.76
C ALA A 102 -17.50 -4.85 2.26
N GLU A 103 -16.38 -5.48 2.64
CA GLU A 103 -15.93 -5.60 4.03
C GLU A 103 -15.62 -4.24 4.66
N PHE A 104 -14.90 -3.34 3.97
CA PHE A 104 -14.67 -1.99 4.48
C PHE A 104 -15.95 -1.19 4.69
N LEU A 105 -16.97 -1.36 3.84
CA LEU A 105 -18.24 -0.64 3.97
C LEU A 105 -19.15 -1.19 5.08
N ARG A 106 -18.86 -2.39 5.60
CA ARG A 106 -19.56 -3.00 6.74
C ARG A 106 -18.95 -2.59 8.10
N GLY A 107 -17.72 -2.08 8.11
CA GLY A 107 -16.92 -1.75 9.30
C GLY A 107 -17.00 -0.30 9.74
#